data_AF-A0A2N5ZFF6-F1
#
_entry.id   AF-A0A2N5ZFF6-F1
#
_cell.length_a   1.000
_cell.length_b   1.000
_cell.length_c   1.000
_cell.angle_alpha   90.00
_cell.angle_beta   90.00
_cell.angle_gamma   90.00
#
_symmetry.space_group_name_H-M   'P 1'
#
loop_
_entity.id
_entity.type
_entity.pdbx_description
1 polymer ?
#
loop_
_entity_poly.entity_id
_entity_poly.type
_entity_poly.pdbx_seq_one_letter_code
_entity_poly.pdbx_strand_id
1 'polypeptide(L)'
;MKEYDKVLTKEITELYTQIKDTIKERLKEFRNKWEIGSEEDILSELVFCIFTPQSKAVRCWNAVCVIKEKGHLVEGSREDYLECINEVRFKNRKSEFAIMARDRFIVDGKVKIKEFLNSFKDNRAMRLWLRENIKGYGLKEASHFLRNIGLGHDLAILDRHILKNLVSLKIIKEIPKNLNDKRYLNIEKELLKFCKFIDIPAQELDMLLWYKEAGHVFK
;
A
#
# COMPACT_ATOMS: atom_id res chain seq x y z
N MET A 1 -17.30 18.59 -18.41
CA MET A 1 -16.31 17.52 -18.17
C MET A 1 -14.98 18.19 -17.86
N LYS A 2 -14.18 17.70 -16.91
CA LYS A 2 -12.86 18.30 -16.62
C LYS A 2 -11.96 18.07 -17.82
N GLU A 3 -11.35 19.12 -18.36
CA GLU A 3 -10.40 19.00 -19.46
C GLU A 3 -9.02 18.69 -18.87
N TYR A 4 -8.49 17.50 -19.18
CA TYR A 4 -7.15 17.09 -18.79
C TYR A 4 -6.14 17.58 -19.83
N ASP A 5 -4.92 17.89 -19.38
CA ASP A 5 -3.86 18.38 -20.25
C ASP A 5 -3.44 17.28 -21.24
N LYS A 6 -3.61 17.53 -22.53
CA LYS A 6 -3.38 16.54 -23.60
C LYS A 6 -1.92 16.12 -23.69
N VAL A 7 -0.98 17.05 -23.48
CA VAL A 7 0.46 16.77 -23.59
C VAL A 7 0.88 15.87 -22.44
N LEU A 8 0.54 16.26 -21.21
CA LEU A 8 0.86 15.47 -20.01
C LEU A 8 0.17 14.09 -20.02
N THR A 9 -1.04 14.02 -20.55
CA THR A 9 -1.77 12.76 -20.72
C THR A 9 -1.03 11.84 -21.70
N LYS A 10 -0.55 12.38 -22.83
CA LYS A 10 0.20 11.60 -23.81
C LYS A 10 1.48 11.05 -23.20
N GLU A 11 2.28 11.90 -22.54
CA GLU A 11 3.53 11.50 -21.88
C GLU A 11 3.33 10.35 -20.89
N ILE A 12 2.31 10.44 -20.01
CA ILE A 12 2.07 9.39 -19.01
C ILE A 12 1.59 8.08 -19.65
N THR A 13 0.79 8.15 -20.72
CA THR A 13 0.33 6.95 -21.45
C THR A 13 1.45 6.27 -22.25
N GLU A 14 2.37 7.06 -22.81
CA GLU A 14 3.57 6.53 -23.49
C GLU A 14 4.49 5.84 -22.49
N LEU A 15 4.76 6.48 -21.34
CA LEU A 15 5.54 5.86 -20.26
C LEU A 15 4.89 4.57 -19.77
N TYR A 16 3.56 4.57 -19.58
CA TYR A 16 2.83 3.37 -19.19
C TYR A 16 3.04 2.22 -20.19
N THR A 17 2.92 2.50 -21.49
CA THR A 17 3.09 1.50 -22.55
C THR A 17 4.48 0.84 -22.49
N GLN A 18 5.53 1.61 -22.16
CA GLN A 18 6.90 1.10 -22.07
C GLN A 18 7.12 0.10 -20.93
N ILE A 19 6.39 0.24 -19.81
CA ILE A 19 6.62 -0.56 -18.59
C ILE A 19 5.40 -1.38 -18.14
N LYS A 20 4.35 -1.42 -18.95
CA LYS A 20 3.05 -2.05 -18.64
C LYS A 20 3.22 -3.50 -18.20
N ASP A 21 4.06 -4.26 -18.89
CA ASP A 21 4.26 -5.68 -18.58
C ASP A 21 4.96 -5.87 -17.24
N THR A 22 5.96 -5.03 -16.91
CA THR A 22 6.60 -5.02 -15.60
C THR A 22 5.61 -4.70 -14.48
N ILE A 23 4.73 -3.71 -14.69
CA ILE A 23 3.67 -3.37 -13.74
C ILE A 23 2.71 -4.55 -13.56
N LYS A 24 2.25 -5.14 -14.66
CA LYS A 24 1.28 -6.25 -14.64
C LYS A 24 1.84 -7.49 -13.94
N GLU A 25 3.11 -7.81 -14.16
CA GLU A 25 3.76 -8.94 -13.49
C GLU A 25 3.84 -8.68 -11.98
N ARG A 26 4.24 -7.48 -11.56
CA ARG A 26 4.26 -7.14 -10.13
C ARG A 26 2.86 -7.20 -9.49
N LEU A 27 1.83 -6.71 -10.19
CA LEU A 27 0.45 -6.82 -9.69
C LEU A 27 -0.06 -8.26 -9.67
N LYS A 28 0.44 -9.12 -10.57
CA LYS A 28 0.16 -10.56 -10.55
C LYS A 28 0.77 -11.22 -9.32
N GLU A 29 2.00 -10.86 -8.93
CA GLU A 29 2.59 -11.31 -7.67
C GLU A 29 1.71 -10.95 -6.46
N PHE A 30 1.14 -9.73 -6.44
CA PHE A 30 0.24 -9.32 -5.36
C PHE A 30 -1.07 -10.11 -5.33
N ARG A 31 -1.68 -10.37 -6.50
CA ARG A 31 -2.85 -11.24 -6.59
C ARG A 31 -2.55 -12.66 -6.12
N ASN A 32 -1.40 -13.21 -6.52
CA ASN A 32 -1.00 -14.57 -6.12
C ASN A 32 -0.84 -14.70 -4.60
N LYS A 33 -0.37 -13.67 -3.89
CA LYS A 33 -0.34 -13.70 -2.40
C LYS A 33 -1.71 -13.95 -1.80
N TRP A 34 -2.75 -13.38 -2.40
CA TRP A 34 -4.12 -13.58 -1.93
C TRP A 34 -4.73 -14.89 -2.41
N GLU A 35 -4.54 -15.25 -3.67
CA GLU A 35 -5.17 -16.44 -4.23
C GLU A 35 -4.54 -17.73 -3.73
N ILE A 36 -3.20 -17.79 -3.68
CA ILE A 36 -2.45 -19.01 -3.39
C ILE A 36 -1.44 -18.86 -2.24
N GLY A 37 -1.18 -17.63 -1.76
CA GLY A 37 -0.29 -17.37 -0.64
C GLY A 37 -0.89 -17.74 0.72
N SER A 38 0.00 -17.91 1.69
CA SER A 38 -0.32 -18.26 3.07
C SER A 38 -0.87 -17.08 3.87
N GLU A 39 -1.48 -17.36 5.02
CA GLU A 39 -1.87 -16.34 6.01
C GLU A 39 -0.67 -15.49 6.47
N GLU A 40 0.50 -16.11 6.58
CA GLU A 40 1.75 -15.43 6.93
C GLU A 40 2.25 -14.48 5.83
N ASP A 41 1.98 -14.77 4.56
CA ASP A 41 2.33 -13.86 3.46
C ASP A 41 1.51 -12.58 3.53
N ILE A 42 0.23 -12.68 3.92
CA ILE A 42 -0.65 -11.54 4.16
C ILE A 42 -0.23 -10.79 5.44
N LEU A 43 0.09 -11.51 6.51
CA LEU A 43 0.61 -10.91 7.74
C LEU A 43 1.93 -10.16 7.50
N SER A 44 2.81 -10.70 6.64
CA SER A 44 4.05 -10.03 6.24
C SER A 44 3.78 -8.69 5.55
N GLU A 45 2.77 -8.60 4.68
CA GLU A 45 2.35 -7.34 4.07
C GLU A 45 1.75 -6.35 5.07
N LEU A 46 0.99 -6.83 6.05
CA LEU A 46 0.44 -6.01 7.12
C LEU A 46 1.58 -5.35 7.92
N VAL A 47 2.55 -6.15 8.38
CA VAL A 47 3.71 -5.65 9.14
C VAL A 47 4.55 -4.70 8.28
N PHE A 48 4.77 -5.04 7.00
CA PHE A 48 5.49 -4.18 6.07
C PHE A 48 4.88 -2.78 5.99
N CYS A 49 3.57 -2.66 5.79
CA CYS A 49 2.89 -1.37 5.66
C CYS A 49 2.87 -0.56 6.97
N ILE A 50 3.02 -1.18 8.15
CA ILE A 50 3.26 -0.48 9.43
C ILE A 50 4.67 0.14 9.45
N PHE A 51 5.63 -0.50 8.78
CA PHE A 51 7.03 -0.05 8.76
C PHE A 51 7.32 1.04 7.73
N THR A 52 6.58 1.10 6.62
CA THR A 52 6.87 2.05 5.53
C THR A 52 6.73 3.54 5.85
N PRO A 53 5.86 4.02 6.77
CA PRO A 53 5.73 5.46 7.01
C PRO A 53 7.08 6.10 7.36
N GLN A 54 7.50 7.06 6.55
CA GLN A 54 8.78 7.78 6.67
C GLN A 54 10.04 6.89 6.63
N SER A 55 9.95 5.66 6.10
CA SER A 55 11.09 4.74 5.97
C SER A 55 11.21 4.26 4.52
N LYS A 56 12.42 3.84 4.11
CA LYS A 56 12.64 3.31 2.77
C LYS A 56 11.96 1.94 2.65
N ALA A 57 11.10 1.76 1.65
CA ALA A 57 10.31 0.55 1.46
C ALA A 57 11.19 -0.71 1.41
N VAL A 58 12.30 -0.67 0.66
CA VAL A 58 13.26 -1.79 0.57
C VAL A 58 13.79 -2.21 1.96
N ARG A 59 14.17 -1.26 2.81
CA ARG A 59 14.67 -1.57 4.17
C ARG A 59 13.58 -2.14 5.07
N CYS A 60 12.35 -1.65 4.92
CA CYS A 60 11.20 -2.17 5.66
C CYS A 60 10.89 -3.61 5.26
N TRP A 61 10.93 -3.92 3.96
CA TRP A 61 10.68 -5.28 3.48
C TRP A 61 11.77 -6.25 3.91
N ASN A 62 13.04 -5.86 3.79
CA ASN A 62 14.16 -6.66 4.29
C ASN A 62 13.99 -6.99 5.78
N ALA A 63 13.54 -6.03 6.60
CA ALA A 63 13.30 -6.28 8.01
C ALA A 63 12.16 -7.29 8.25
N VAL A 64 11.10 -7.26 7.44
CA VAL A 64 10.02 -8.27 7.49
C VAL A 64 10.54 -9.65 7.10
N CYS A 65 11.38 -9.75 6.06
CA CYS A 65 12.01 -11.01 5.67
C CYS A 65 12.85 -11.57 6.83
N VAL A 66 13.68 -10.75 7.47
CA VAL A 66 14.51 -11.18 8.61
C VAL A 66 13.64 -11.64 9.79
N ILE A 67 12.54 -10.94 10.10
CA ILE A 67 11.58 -11.37 11.14
C ILE A 67 11.01 -12.74 10.80
N LYS A 68 10.62 -12.98 9.54
CA LYS A 68 10.06 -14.26 9.08
C LYS A 68 11.10 -15.38 9.11
N GLU A 69 12.31 -15.13 8.61
CA GLU A 69 13.42 -16.09 8.60
C GLU A 69 13.83 -16.55 10.00
N LYS A 70 13.76 -15.64 10.99
CA LYS A 70 14.00 -15.99 12.40
C LYS A 70 12.81 -16.66 13.10
N GLY A 71 11.69 -16.88 12.41
CA GLY A 71 10.48 -17.47 12.99
C GLY A 71 9.71 -16.54 13.93
N HIS A 72 10.00 -15.23 13.91
CA HIS A 72 9.39 -14.27 14.83
C HIS A 72 8.06 -13.69 14.33
N LEU A 73 7.70 -13.90 13.06
CA LEU A 73 6.54 -13.26 12.45
C LEU A 73 5.22 -13.50 13.21
N VAL A 74 5.01 -14.72 13.73
CA VAL A 74 3.76 -15.08 14.45
C VAL A 74 3.95 -15.00 15.96
N GLU A 75 5.05 -15.52 16.49
CA GLU A 75 5.23 -15.71 17.94
C GLU A 75 6.28 -14.78 18.56
N GLY A 76 6.99 -13.99 17.75
CA GLY A 76 8.07 -13.12 18.23
C GLY A 76 7.60 -12.07 19.24
N SER A 77 8.44 -11.77 20.20
CA SER A 77 8.27 -10.65 21.12
C SER A 77 8.49 -9.31 20.41
N ARG A 78 8.21 -8.23 21.12
CA ARG A 78 8.53 -6.87 20.64
C ARG A 78 10.03 -6.68 20.49
N GLU A 79 10.81 -7.27 21.39
CA GLU A 79 12.26 -7.26 21.42
C GLU A 79 12.82 -7.97 20.18
N ASP A 80 12.28 -9.14 19.83
CA ASP A 80 12.64 -9.87 18.59
C ASP A 80 12.42 -9.01 17.34
N TYR A 81 11.29 -8.30 17.28
CA TYR A 81 11.02 -7.36 16.18
C TYR A 81 12.04 -6.23 16.17
N LEU A 82 12.32 -5.62 17.33
CA LEU A 82 13.23 -4.49 17.47
C LEU A 82 14.65 -4.79 16.99
N GLU A 83 15.13 -6.00 17.25
CA GLU A 83 16.44 -6.47 16.75
C GLU A 83 16.49 -6.54 15.23
N CYS A 84 15.37 -6.81 14.57
CA CYS A 84 15.29 -6.96 13.12
C CYS A 84 15.06 -5.64 12.38
N ILE A 85 14.50 -4.61 13.03
CA ILE A 85 14.06 -3.37 12.37
C ILE A 85 14.98 -2.16 12.63
N ASN A 86 16.28 -2.38 12.82
CA ASN A 86 17.22 -1.32 13.19
C ASN A 86 17.29 -0.15 12.21
N GLU A 87 17.07 -0.40 10.92
CA GLU A 87 17.06 0.64 9.88
C GLU A 87 15.67 1.28 9.66
N VAL A 88 14.64 0.80 10.36
CA VAL A 88 13.28 1.36 10.28
C VAL A 88 13.17 2.54 11.25
N ARG A 89 12.80 3.73 10.73
CA ARG A 89 12.62 4.91 11.57
C ARG A 89 11.43 4.73 12.50
N PHE A 90 11.55 5.23 13.74
CA PHE A 90 10.55 5.08 14.79
C PHE A 90 10.33 3.63 15.22
N LYS A 91 11.38 2.79 15.18
CA LYS A 91 11.33 1.36 15.46
C LYS A 91 10.54 0.99 16.72
N ASN A 92 10.74 1.71 17.83
CA ASN A 92 10.07 1.44 19.11
C ASN A 92 8.54 1.47 19.06
N ARG A 93 7.96 2.42 18.31
CA ARG A 93 6.51 2.53 18.12
C ARG A 93 6.01 1.56 17.06
N LYS A 94 6.79 1.36 16.00
CA LYS A 94 6.41 0.46 14.92
C LYS A 94 6.44 -1.01 15.31
N SER A 95 7.39 -1.44 16.14
CA SER A 95 7.37 -2.78 16.71
C SER A 95 6.14 -2.99 17.60
N GLU A 96 5.84 -2.03 18.48
CA GLU A 96 4.62 -2.05 19.30
C GLU A 96 3.37 -2.19 18.43
N PHE A 97 3.23 -1.35 17.39
CA PHE A 97 2.07 -1.40 16.49
C PHE A 97 1.99 -2.69 15.67
N ALA A 98 3.13 -3.23 15.22
CA ALA A 98 3.18 -4.47 14.47
C ALA A 98 2.73 -5.67 15.32
N ILE A 99 3.20 -5.77 16.56
CA ILE A 99 2.75 -6.81 17.51
C ILE A 99 1.25 -6.67 17.77
N MET A 100 0.79 -5.46 18.12
CA MET A 100 -0.64 -5.20 18.34
C MET A 100 -1.51 -5.54 17.13
N ALA A 101 -1.03 -5.27 15.91
CA ALA A 101 -1.75 -5.58 14.69
C ALA A 101 -1.78 -7.09 14.40
N ARG A 102 -0.62 -7.76 14.55
CA ARG A 102 -0.49 -9.21 14.40
C ARG A 102 -1.44 -9.97 15.32
N ASP A 103 -1.43 -9.64 16.61
CA ASP A 103 -2.17 -10.38 17.63
C ASP A 103 -3.69 -10.35 17.39
N ARG A 104 -4.22 -9.34 16.68
CA ARG A 104 -5.63 -9.29 16.26
C ARG A 104 -6.04 -10.41 15.31
N PHE A 105 -5.08 -10.98 14.58
CA PHE A 105 -5.33 -12.01 13.58
C PHE A 105 -4.85 -13.39 14.04
N ILE A 106 -4.37 -13.53 15.28
CA ILE A 106 -4.02 -14.82 15.86
C ILE A 106 -5.24 -15.38 16.58
N VAL A 107 -5.73 -16.53 16.13
CA VAL A 107 -6.83 -17.28 16.74
C VAL A 107 -6.37 -18.71 16.95
N ASP A 108 -6.40 -19.18 18.19
CA ASP A 108 -5.91 -20.52 18.60
C ASP A 108 -4.49 -20.82 18.12
N GLY A 109 -3.59 -19.83 18.23
CA GLY A 109 -2.19 -19.92 17.82
C GLY A 109 -1.95 -19.93 16.31
N LYS A 110 -2.99 -19.67 15.49
CA LYS A 110 -2.88 -19.62 14.02
C LYS A 110 -3.28 -18.27 13.48
N VAL A 111 -2.60 -17.82 12.44
CA VAL A 111 -2.96 -16.60 11.71
C VAL A 111 -4.23 -16.85 10.89
N LYS A 112 -5.24 -15.99 11.02
CA LYS A 112 -6.52 -16.02 10.30
C LYS A 112 -6.89 -14.64 9.74
N ILE A 113 -6.02 -14.07 8.91
CA ILE A 113 -6.23 -12.74 8.34
C ILE A 113 -7.04 -12.79 7.04
N LYS A 114 -6.89 -13.81 6.19
CA LYS A 114 -7.64 -13.90 4.93
C LYS A 114 -9.11 -14.16 5.17
N GLU A 115 -9.43 -15.10 6.06
CA GLU A 115 -10.81 -15.38 6.50
C GLU A 115 -11.48 -14.11 7.04
N PHE A 116 -10.78 -13.39 7.93
CA PHE A 116 -11.28 -12.14 8.50
C PHE A 116 -11.52 -11.09 7.41
N LEU A 117 -10.58 -10.86 6.51
CA LEU A 117 -10.73 -9.87 5.44
C LEU A 117 -11.83 -10.25 4.44
N ASN A 118 -12.03 -11.54 4.15
CA ASN A 118 -13.13 -12.03 3.31
C ASN A 118 -14.53 -11.79 3.90
N SER A 119 -14.65 -11.52 5.20
CA SER A 119 -15.95 -11.22 5.82
C SER A 119 -16.52 -9.84 5.45
N PHE A 120 -15.69 -8.95 4.89
CA PHE A 120 -16.12 -7.61 4.50
C PHE A 120 -16.81 -7.61 3.13
N LYS A 121 -17.79 -6.71 3.00
CA LYS A 121 -18.57 -6.54 1.77
C LYS A 121 -17.71 -6.14 0.55
N ASP A 122 -16.75 -5.24 0.75
CA ASP A 122 -15.91 -4.69 -0.32
C ASP A 122 -14.59 -4.12 0.24
N ASN A 123 -13.65 -3.82 -0.66
CA ASN A 123 -12.32 -3.32 -0.32
C ASN A 123 -12.36 -1.96 0.40
N ARG A 124 -13.39 -1.15 0.18
CA ARG A 124 -13.53 0.15 0.85
C ARG A 124 -13.93 -0.03 2.31
N ALA A 125 -14.81 -0.98 2.59
CA ALA A 125 -15.17 -1.40 3.94
C ALA A 125 -13.96 -2.01 4.66
N MET A 126 -13.20 -2.89 3.99
CA MET A 126 -11.93 -3.41 4.53
C MET A 126 -10.96 -2.28 4.88
N ARG A 127 -10.76 -1.32 3.96
CA ARG A 127 -9.85 -0.18 4.16
C ARG A 127 -10.26 0.67 5.35
N LEU A 128 -11.54 0.98 5.49
CA LEU A 128 -12.03 1.80 6.59
C LEU A 128 -11.80 1.10 7.93
N TRP A 129 -12.12 -0.19 8.00
CA TRP A 129 -11.88 -0.97 9.21
C TRP A 129 -10.39 -1.01 9.58
N LEU A 130 -9.51 -1.25 8.59
CA LEU A 130 -8.07 -1.27 8.80
C LEU A 130 -7.55 0.08 9.34
N ARG A 131 -7.99 1.19 8.74
CA ARG A 131 -7.65 2.56 9.19
C ARG A 131 -8.10 2.82 10.64
N GLU A 132 -9.25 2.30 11.05
CA GLU A 132 -9.79 2.53 12.40
C GLU A 132 -9.18 1.61 13.47
N ASN A 133 -8.80 0.39 13.10
CA ASN A 133 -8.47 -0.67 14.07
C ASN A 133 -6.99 -1.02 14.14
N ILE A 134 -6.21 -0.72 13.09
CA ILE A 134 -4.76 -0.99 13.03
C ILE A 134 -4.00 0.29 13.37
N LYS A 135 -3.32 0.30 14.53
CA LYS A 135 -2.49 1.44 14.92
C LYS A 135 -1.36 1.65 13.92
N GLY A 136 -1.17 2.91 13.53
CA GLY A 136 -0.20 3.30 12.51
C GLY A 136 -0.75 3.29 11.08
N TYR A 137 -1.97 2.82 10.85
CA TYR A 137 -2.62 2.92 9.55
C TYR A 137 -3.47 4.19 9.43
N GLY A 138 -3.20 4.98 8.39
CA GLY A 138 -4.19 5.87 7.79
C GLY A 138 -4.82 5.20 6.57
N LEU A 139 -5.61 5.98 5.81
CA LEU A 139 -6.21 5.50 4.56
C LEU A 139 -5.13 5.09 3.54
N LYS A 140 -3.99 5.77 3.52
CA LYS A 140 -2.88 5.44 2.62
C LYS A 140 -2.27 4.08 2.93
N GLU A 141 -1.90 3.82 4.19
CA GLU A 141 -1.32 2.54 4.60
C GLU A 141 -2.32 1.38 4.41
N ALA A 142 -3.60 1.61 4.71
CA ALA A 142 -4.65 0.61 4.50
C ALA A 142 -4.84 0.30 3.00
N SER A 143 -4.90 1.31 2.12
CA SER A 143 -4.91 1.10 0.67
C SER A 143 -3.64 0.39 0.19
N HIS A 144 -2.47 0.75 0.73
CA HIS A 144 -1.18 0.16 0.37
C HIS A 144 -1.14 -1.33 0.67
N PHE A 145 -1.55 -1.70 1.88
CA PHE A 145 -1.68 -3.09 2.30
C PHE A 145 -2.62 -3.85 1.37
N LEU A 146 -3.84 -3.35 1.15
CA LEU A 146 -4.82 -4.01 0.30
C LEU A 146 -4.33 -4.20 -1.13
N ARG A 147 -3.65 -3.20 -1.72
CA ARG A 147 -3.02 -3.35 -3.05
C ARG A 147 -1.97 -4.45 -3.07
N ASN A 148 -1.10 -4.49 -2.06
CA ASN A 148 0.02 -5.45 -2.02
C ASN A 148 -0.41 -6.90 -1.83
N ILE A 149 -1.67 -7.11 -1.44
CA ILE A 149 -2.34 -8.42 -1.40
C ILE A 149 -3.37 -8.57 -2.52
N GLY A 150 -3.33 -7.76 -3.58
CA GLY A 150 -4.20 -7.92 -4.75
C GLY A 150 -5.65 -7.41 -4.58
N LEU A 151 -5.99 -6.77 -3.46
CA LEU A 151 -7.31 -6.22 -3.13
C LEU A 151 -7.36 -4.68 -3.29
N GLY A 152 -6.54 -4.11 -4.18
CA GLY A 152 -6.39 -2.65 -4.32
C GLY A 152 -7.06 -2.01 -5.54
N HIS A 153 -7.86 -2.75 -6.33
CA HIS A 153 -8.28 -2.34 -7.68
C HIS A 153 -8.98 -0.98 -7.76
N ASP A 154 -9.72 -0.58 -6.72
CA ASP A 154 -10.51 0.65 -6.64
C ASP A 154 -10.04 1.62 -5.54
N LEU A 155 -8.82 1.43 -5.03
CA LEU A 155 -8.27 2.20 -3.92
C LEU A 155 -7.02 2.98 -4.37
N ALA A 156 -6.99 4.28 -4.07
CA ALA A 156 -5.80 5.11 -4.26
C ALA A 156 -4.86 5.00 -3.06
N ILE A 157 -3.55 5.08 -3.33
CA ILE A 157 -2.48 5.19 -2.34
C ILE A 157 -1.91 6.62 -2.45
N LEU A 158 -2.44 7.56 -1.67
CA LEU A 158 -2.07 8.98 -1.80
C LEU A 158 -0.94 9.35 -0.84
N ASP A 159 0.28 8.96 -1.19
CA ASP A 159 1.48 9.47 -0.49
C ASP A 159 1.96 10.82 -1.05
N ARG A 160 3.03 11.37 -0.45
CA ARG A 160 3.58 12.67 -0.85
C ARG A 160 4.10 12.72 -2.30
N HIS A 161 4.63 11.63 -2.83
CA HIS A 161 5.14 11.53 -4.20
C HIS A 161 3.98 11.41 -5.19
N ILE A 162 2.97 10.61 -4.85
CA ILE A 162 1.74 10.54 -5.64
C ILE A 162 1.04 11.90 -5.69
N LEU A 163 0.87 12.59 -4.56
CA LEU A 163 0.28 13.92 -4.52
C LEU A 163 1.06 14.94 -5.37
N LYS A 164 2.40 14.90 -5.35
CA LYS A 164 3.24 15.71 -6.25
C LYS A 164 2.97 15.41 -7.72
N ASN A 165 2.88 14.13 -8.07
CA ASN A 165 2.56 13.72 -9.43
C ASN A 165 1.17 14.19 -9.87
N LEU A 166 0.16 14.11 -8.98
CA LEU A 166 -1.19 14.61 -9.27
C LEU A 166 -1.20 16.13 -9.53
N VAL A 167 -0.38 16.90 -8.83
CA VAL A 167 -0.18 18.34 -9.13
C VAL A 167 0.50 18.51 -10.48
N SER A 168 1.58 17.77 -10.77
CA SER A 168 2.29 17.89 -12.06
C SER A 168 1.40 17.53 -13.24
N LEU A 169 0.49 16.57 -13.07
CA LEU A 169 -0.51 16.16 -14.06
C LEU A 169 -1.73 17.07 -14.10
N LYS A 170 -1.76 18.15 -13.29
CA LYS A 170 -2.88 19.09 -13.14
C LYS A 170 -4.20 18.42 -12.75
N ILE A 171 -4.15 17.25 -12.11
CA ILE A 171 -5.31 16.54 -11.57
C ILE A 171 -5.80 17.25 -10.30
N ILE A 172 -4.89 17.76 -9.48
CA ILE A 172 -5.20 18.64 -8.35
C ILE A 172 -4.41 19.94 -8.47
N LYS A 173 -4.93 21.04 -7.91
CA LYS A 173 -4.30 22.36 -8.03
C LYS A 173 -3.01 22.48 -7.23
N GLU A 174 -3.02 21.94 -6.01
CA GLU A 174 -1.91 21.99 -5.07
C GLU A 174 -1.99 20.81 -4.10
N ILE A 175 -0.89 20.55 -3.40
CA ILE A 175 -0.86 19.56 -2.32
C ILE A 175 -1.55 20.18 -1.09
N PRO A 176 -2.61 19.55 -0.54
CA PRO A 176 -3.30 20.11 0.61
C PRO A 176 -2.37 20.13 1.83
N LYS A 177 -2.37 21.24 2.59
CA LYS A 177 -1.59 21.36 3.84
C LYS A 177 -1.89 20.25 4.86
N ASN A 178 -3.16 19.83 4.92
CA ASN A 178 -3.65 18.75 5.77
C ASN A 178 -4.50 17.79 4.94
N LEU A 179 -4.23 16.48 5.06
CA LEU A 179 -4.95 15.42 4.35
C LEU A 179 -5.78 14.59 5.34
N ASN A 180 -6.94 15.13 5.72
CA ASN A 180 -7.94 14.35 6.46
C ASN A 180 -8.70 13.39 5.52
N ASP A 181 -9.47 12.45 6.06
CA ASP A 181 -10.16 11.43 5.27
C ASP A 181 -11.05 12.01 4.17
N LYS A 182 -11.81 13.07 4.49
CA LYS A 182 -12.69 13.72 3.51
C LYS A 182 -11.89 14.25 2.32
N ARG A 183 -10.74 14.89 2.57
CA ARG A 183 -9.84 15.38 1.51
C ARG A 183 -9.17 14.23 0.77
N TYR A 184 -8.75 13.17 1.47
CA TYR A 184 -8.20 11.96 0.86
C TYR A 184 -9.17 11.36 -0.15
N LEU A 185 -10.40 11.10 0.26
CA LEU A 185 -11.44 10.49 -0.58
C LEU A 185 -11.84 11.40 -1.77
N ASN A 186 -11.84 12.72 -1.58
CA ASN A 186 -12.07 13.67 -2.67
C ASN A 186 -10.95 13.62 -3.72
N ILE A 187 -9.68 13.56 -3.31
CA ILE A 187 -8.54 13.45 -4.22
C ILE A 187 -8.54 12.08 -4.89
N GLU A 188 -8.83 11.01 -4.17
CA GLU A 188 -9.03 9.66 -4.72
C GLU A 188 -10.09 9.68 -5.82
N LYS A 189 -11.24 10.32 -5.60
CA LYS A 189 -12.28 10.44 -6.63
C LYS A 189 -11.78 11.15 -7.89
N GLU A 190 -10.96 12.19 -7.76
CA GLU A 190 -10.37 12.89 -8.91
C GLU A 190 -9.33 12.04 -9.64
N LEU A 191 -8.54 11.25 -8.90
CA LEU A 191 -7.61 10.27 -9.46
C LEU A 191 -8.35 9.18 -10.23
N LEU A 192 -9.40 8.58 -9.65
CA LEU A 192 -10.19 7.54 -10.31
C LEU A 192 -10.87 8.03 -11.60
N LYS A 193 -11.32 9.30 -11.64
CA LYS A 193 -11.81 9.92 -12.88
C LYS A 193 -10.72 10.04 -13.94
N PHE A 194 -9.51 10.42 -13.53
CA PHE A 194 -8.37 10.51 -14.45
C PHE A 194 -7.97 9.13 -14.98
N CYS A 195 -7.88 8.12 -14.11
CA CYS A 195 -7.66 6.72 -14.48
C CYS A 195 -8.67 6.25 -15.55
N LYS A 196 -9.96 6.56 -15.36
CA LYS A 196 -11.01 6.24 -16.33
C LYS A 196 -10.83 6.98 -17.66
N PHE A 197 -10.35 8.23 -17.62
CA PHE A 197 -10.13 9.04 -18.83
C PHE A 197 -8.97 8.50 -19.69
N ILE A 198 -7.90 8.01 -19.05
CA ILE A 198 -6.71 7.49 -19.75
C ILE A 198 -6.72 5.98 -19.96
N ASP A 199 -7.77 5.29 -19.50
CA ASP A 199 -7.92 3.83 -19.53
C ASP A 199 -6.76 3.06 -18.86
N ILE A 200 -6.32 3.55 -17.69
CA ILE A 200 -5.29 2.90 -16.86
C ILE A 200 -5.86 2.67 -15.46
N PRO A 201 -5.91 1.42 -14.94
CA PRO A 201 -6.39 1.14 -13.59
C PRO A 201 -5.58 1.88 -12.51
N ALA A 202 -6.23 2.25 -11.41
CA ALA A 202 -5.60 3.05 -10.34
C ALA A 202 -4.37 2.38 -9.73
N GLN A 203 -4.43 1.06 -9.49
CA GLN A 203 -3.29 0.29 -8.99
C GLN A 203 -2.11 0.23 -9.98
N GLU A 204 -2.37 0.32 -11.28
CA GLU A 204 -1.33 0.37 -12.31
C GLU A 204 -0.72 1.77 -12.42
N LEU A 205 -1.57 2.80 -12.36
CA LEU A 205 -1.12 4.18 -12.32
C LEU A 205 -0.25 4.46 -11.07
N ASP A 206 -0.60 3.90 -9.91
CA ASP A 206 0.25 4.01 -8.72
C ASP A 206 1.67 3.46 -8.95
N MET A 207 1.77 2.25 -9.53
CA MET A 207 3.06 1.63 -9.86
C MET A 207 3.85 2.44 -10.90
N LEU A 208 3.16 3.00 -11.89
CA LEU A 208 3.74 3.86 -12.91
C LEU A 208 4.32 5.15 -12.31
N LEU A 209 3.56 5.81 -11.43
CA LEU A 209 4.00 7.05 -10.79
C LEU A 209 5.18 6.80 -9.84
N TRP A 210 5.20 5.66 -9.14
CA TRP A 210 6.36 5.24 -8.37
C TRP A 210 7.58 4.90 -9.23
N TYR A 211 7.38 4.24 -10.37
CA TYR A 211 8.45 3.99 -11.33
C TYR A 211 9.07 5.30 -11.82
N LYS A 212 8.25 6.31 -12.16
CA LYS A 212 8.71 7.64 -12.58
C LYS A 212 9.60 8.32 -11.51
N GLU A 213 9.32 8.09 -10.23
CA GLU A 213 10.08 8.69 -9.12
C GLU A 213 11.33 7.88 -8.74
N ALA A 214 11.27 6.55 -8.79
CA ALA A 214 12.30 5.66 -8.24
C ALA A 214 13.12 4.91 -9.31
N GLY A 215 12.72 4.96 -10.57
CA GLY A 215 13.33 4.25 -11.69
C GLY A 215 13.10 2.74 -11.71
N HIS A 216 12.30 2.19 -10.78
CA HIS A 216 11.99 0.78 -10.71
C HIS A 216 10.63 0.52 -10.05
N VAL A 217 10.05 -0.64 -10.36
CA VAL A 217 8.81 -1.14 -9.78
C VAL A 217 9.14 -1.96 -8.52
N PHE A 218 8.61 -1.54 -7.36
CA PHE A 218 8.77 -2.26 -6.09
C PHE A 218 7.42 -2.72 -5.53
N LYS A 219 6.89 -2.08 -4.50
CA LYS A 219 5.62 -2.43 -3.86
C LYS A 219 5.15 -1.31 -2.95
#